data_AF-A0AAD6TBG6-F1
#
_entry.id   AF-A0AAD6TBG6-F1
#
_cell.length_a   1.000
_cell.length_b   1.000
_cell.length_c   1.000
_cell.angle_alpha   90.00
_cell.angle_beta   90.00
_cell.angle_gamma   90.00
#
_symmetry.space_group_name_H-M   'P 1'
#
loop_
_entity.id
_entity.type
_entity.pdbx_description
1 polymer ?
#
loop_
_entity_poly.entity_id
_entity_poly.type
_entity_poly.pdbx_seq_one_letter_code
_entity_poly.pdbx_strand_id
1 'polypeptide(L)'
;MRVKACVRGLDGVEARLRDGEAGESLDVLRGGLRTRTATTKFKVRNWSGQRALTRGQGILRLLNLKIHGSKLRYRYSRQALLKLKGHGEWEKQYRVLTEDDVRALNERALTDEEKAERERLREAGEVTEEGGIAHMEDLVSGETHRTLSWIWYTFSDKETDDKLHEALRVEWCKAYSRSRRWREELILVEEEMRRTIEYGAWAEQRWIRKASERTVMLGSGVPINPVVEEGVRAYALEQADRERRTCERLRRDWGPIRARAAQYLAGEDISGQGEIVVEVDRDSLRWAEALAYEREEVENDMYQ
;
A
#
# COMPACT_ATOMS: atom_id res chain seq x y z
N MET A 1 22.04 -30.22 33.69
CA MET A 1 21.82 -31.52 34.36
C MET A 1 21.74 -32.72 33.41
N ARG A 2 21.30 -32.60 32.15
CA ARG A 2 21.17 -33.76 31.23
C ARG A 2 22.48 -34.42 30.78
N VAL A 3 23.56 -33.65 30.60
CA VAL A 3 24.90 -34.16 30.19
C VAL A 3 25.47 -35.20 31.17
N LYS A 4 25.03 -35.19 32.44
CA LYS A 4 25.50 -36.14 33.46
C LYS A 4 24.72 -37.45 33.53
N ALA A 5 23.54 -37.54 32.90
CA ALA A 5 22.63 -38.68 33.03
C ALA A 5 22.42 -39.47 31.72
N CYS A 6 22.87 -38.94 30.59
CA CYS A 6 22.67 -39.54 29.27
C CYS A 6 23.94 -40.26 28.77
N VAL A 7 23.74 -41.27 27.91
CA VAL A 7 24.82 -41.94 27.17
C VAL A 7 25.64 -40.89 26.40
N ARG A 8 26.98 -41.01 26.44
CA ARG A 8 27.92 -40.05 25.82
C ARG A 8 27.57 -39.86 24.33
N GLY A 9 27.36 -38.61 23.90
CA GLY A 9 27.05 -38.25 22.51
C GLY A 9 25.56 -38.22 22.14
N LEU A 10 24.65 -38.60 23.04
CA LEU A 10 23.19 -38.53 22.81
C LEU A 10 22.71 -37.08 22.59
N ASP A 11 23.33 -36.13 23.28
CA ASP A 11 23.09 -34.70 23.15
C ASP A 11 23.40 -34.17 21.75
N GLY A 12 24.51 -34.62 21.15
CA GLY A 12 24.87 -34.28 19.77
C GLY A 12 23.89 -34.86 18.76
N VAL A 13 23.44 -36.12 18.97
CA VAL A 13 22.45 -36.76 18.10
C VAL A 13 21.08 -36.08 18.22
N GLU A 14 20.64 -35.77 19.44
CA GLU A 14 19.40 -35.04 19.69
C GLU A 14 19.45 -33.64 19.04
N ALA A 15 20.57 -32.93 19.18
CA ALA A 15 20.72 -31.61 18.58
C ALA A 15 20.59 -31.63 17.05
N ARG A 16 21.15 -32.62 16.37
CA ARG A 16 20.98 -32.78 14.91
C ARG A 16 19.54 -33.13 14.53
N LEU A 17 18.88 -33.99 15.31
CA LEU A 17 17.48 -34.34 15.08
C LEU A 17 16.59 -33.10 15.19
N ARG A 18 16.78 -32.28 16.22
CA ARG A 18 16.01 -31.04 16.42
C ARG A 18 16.27 -30.00 15.33
N ASP A 19 17.48 -29.95 14.80
CA ASP A 19 17.86 -29.10 13.66
C ASP A 19 17.04 -29.47 12.41
N GLY A 20 17.03 -30.77 12.07
CA GLY A 20 16.21 -31.30 10.97
C GLY A 20 14.72 -31.08 11.20
N GLU A 21 14.22 -31.37 12.40
CA GLU A 21 12.80 -31.18 12.75
C GLU A 21 12.38 -29.70 12.69
N ALA A 22 13.26 -28.76 13.06
CA ALA A 22 13.02 -27.33 12.92
C ALA A 22 12.95 -26.89 11.46
N GLY A 23 13.82 -27.43 10.58
CA GLY A 23 13.76 -27.21 9.14
C GLY A 23 12.46 -27.75 8.54
N GLU A 24 12.19 -29.03 8.73
CA GLU A 24 11.03 -29.72 8.17
C GLU A 24 9.71 -29.10 8.65
N SER A 25 9.61 -28.76 9.95
CA SER A 25 8.40 -28.11 10.48
C SER A 25 8.14 -26.73 9.87
N LEU A 26 9.19 -25.95 9.56
CA LEU A 26 9.03 -24.69 8.81
C LEU A 26 8.59 -24.93 7.37
N ASP A 27 9.12 -25.95 6.70
CA ASP A 27 8.73 -26.26 5.32
C ASP A 27 7.28 -26.74 5.23
N VAL A 28 6.86 -27.60 6.17
CA VAL A 28 5.46 -28.01 6.29
C VAL A 28 4.56 -26.81 6.64
N LEU A 29 5.03 -25.89 7.48
CA LEU A 29 4.31 -24.65 7.80
C LEU A 29 4.10 -23.78 6.54
N ARG A 30 5.18 -23.50 5.80
CA ARG A 30 5.15 -22.76 4.52
C ARG A 30 4.24 -23.44 3.50
N GLY A 31 4.33 -24.76 3.38
CA GLY A 31 3.49 -25.57 2.50
C GLY A 31 2.01 -25.46 2.89
N GLY A 32 1.71 -25.58 4.18
CA GLY A 32 0.35 -25.42 4.72
C GLY A 32 -0.24 -24.05 4.41
N LEU A 33 0.53 -22.98 4.60
CA LEU A 33 0.11 -21.60 4.30
C LEU A 33 -0.18 -21.37 2.81
N ARG A 34 0.66 -21.93 1.92
CA ARG A 34 0.44 -21.88 0.46
C ARG A 34 -0.82 -22.63 0.05
N THR A 35 -0.96 -23.87 0.53
CA THR A 35 -2.15 -24.67 0.24
C THR A 35 -3.41 -24.00 0.77
N ARG A 36 -3.38 -23.44 1.99
CA ARG A 36 -4.50 -22.65 2.54
C ARG A 36 -4.89 -21.53 1.60
N THR A 37 -3.93 -20.72 1.18
CA THR A 37 -4.18 -19.59 0.25
C THR A 37 -4.78 -20.05 -1.07
N ALA A 38 -4.21 -21.09 -1.69
CA ALA A 38 -4.72 -21.64 -2.94
C ALA A 38 -6.13 -22.22 -2.78
N THR A 39 -6.40 -22.93 -1.67
CA THR A 39 -7.73 -23.47 -1.34
C THR A 39 -8.74 -22.35 -1.11
N THR A 40 -8.38 -21.26 -0.42
CA THR A 40 -9.30 -20.14 -0.22
C THR A 40 -9.61 -19.43 -1.55
N LYS A 41 -8.61 -19.21 -2.42
CA LYS A 41 -8.87 -18.66 -3.76
C LYS A 41 -9.77 -19.58 -4.60
N PHE A 42 -9.53 -20.89 -4.52
CA PHE A 42 -10.38 -21.88 -5.20
C PHE A 42 -11.80 -21.88 -4.64
N LYS A 43 -11.96 -21.75 -3.31
CA LYS A 43 -13.25 -21.61 -2.63
C LYS A 43 -14.05 -20.47 -3.23
N VAL A 44 -13.48 -19.26 -3.20
CA VAL A 44 -14.21 -18.04 -3.59
C VAL A 44 -14.68 -18.14 -5.05
N ARG A 45 -13.86 -18.71 -5.93
CA ARG A 45 -14.20 -18.86 -7.35
C ARG A 45 -15.20 -19.98 -7.66
N ASN A 46 -15.19 -21.09 -6.91
CA ASN A 46 -15.84 -22.34 -7.35
C ASN A 46 -16.89 -22.92 -6.39
N TRP A 47 -16.91 -22.55 -5.11
CA TRP A 47 -17.85 -23.14 -4.15
C TRP A 47 -19.14 -22.34 -4.10
N SER A 48 -20.13 -22.78 -4.87
CA SER A 48 -21.51 -22.30 -4.80
C SER A 48 -22.41 -23.33 -4.11
N GLY A 49 -23.26 -22.87 -3.18
CA GLY A 49 -24.23 -23.70 -2.48
C GLY A 49 -23.72 -24.36 -1.19
N GLN A 50 -24.67 -24.69 -0.30
CA GLN A 50 -24.42 -25.08 1.09
C GLN A 50 -23.52 -26.33 1.24
N ARG A 51 -23.73 -27.38 0.44
CA ARG A 51 -22.94 -28.63 0.54
C ARG A 51 -21.47 -28.45 0.16
N ALA A 52 -21.19 -27.63 -0.85
CA ALA A 52 -19.83 -27.31 -1.27
C ALA A 52 -19.11 -26.48 -0.19
N LEU A 53 -19.83 -25.54 0.42
CA LEU A 53 -19.34 -24.71 1.52
C LEU A 53 -18.93 -25.56 2.73
N THR A 54 -19.77 -26.49 3.18
CA THR A 54 -19.45 -27.37 4.34
C THR A 54 -18.24 -28.26 4.09
N ARG A 55 -18.16 -28.91 2.92
CA ARG A 55 -17.00 -29.74 2.56
C ARG A 55 -15.72 -28.92 2.50
N GLY A 56 -15.82 -27.75 1.90
CA GLY A 56 -14.73 -26.81 1.78
C GLY A 56 -14.19 -26.29 3.11
N GLN A 57 -15.10 -25.96 4.04
CA GLN A 57 -14.74 -25.62 5.41
C GLN A 57 -14.02 -26.77 6.13
N GLY A 58 -14.43 -28.02 5.91
CA GLY A 58 -13.72 -29.19 6.46
C GLY A 58 -12.27 -29.27 6.02
N ILE A 59 -11.99 -29.04 4.72
CA ILE A 59 -10.62 -29.00 4.19
C ILE A 59 -9.82 -27.85 4.82
N LEU A 60 -10.41 -26.65 4.91
CA LEU A 60 -9.75 -25.50 5.54
C LEU A 60 -9.43 -25.75 7.03
N ARG A 61 -10.34 -26.41 7.77
CA ARG A 61 -10.09 -26.80 9.17
C ARG A 61 -8.89 -27.75 9.28
N LEU A 62 -8.81 -28.77 8.43
CA LEU A 62 -7.68 -29.70 8.40
C LEU A 62 -6.35 -29.00 8.09
N LEU A 63 -6.36 -28.06 7.14
CA LEU A 63 -5.18 -27.25 6.83
C LEU A 63 -4.75 -26.39 8.02
N ASN A 64 -5.70 -25.73 8.70
CA ASN A 64 -5.41 -24.93 9.88
C ASN A 64 -4.84 -25.77 11.03
N LEU A 65 -5.37 -26.98 11.27
CA LEU A 65 -4.82 -27.92 12.24
C LEU A 65 -3.39 -28.32 11.88
N LYS A 66 -3.10 -28.57 10.60
CA LYS A 66 -1.74 -28.90 10.13
C LYS A 66 -0.77 -27.73 10.31
N ILE A 67 -1.20 -26.51 9.98
CA ILE A 67 -0.42 -25.27 10.20
C ILE A 67 -0.11 -25.11 11.69
N HIS A 68 -1.12 -25.24 12.55
CA HIS A 68 -0.96 -25.12 14.00
C HIS A 68 -0.02 -26.20 14.56
N GLY A 69 -0.20 -27.46 14.16
CA GLY A 69 0.67 -28.55 14.57
C GLY A 69 2.12 -28.35 14.14
N SER A 70 2.35 -27.84 12.93
CA SER A 70 3.71 -27.57 12.42
C SER A 70 4.38 -26.41 13.17
N LYS A 71 3.61 -25.36 13.46
CA LYS A 71 4.04 -24.24 14.29
C LYS A 71 4.45 -24.68 15.70
N LEU A 72 3.66 -25.54 16.35
CA LEU A 72 3.99 -26.06 17.67
C LEU A 72 5.27 -26.90 17.65
N ARG A 73 5.42 -27.79 16.65
CA ARG A 73 6.64 -28.58 16.45
C ARG A 73 7.86 -27.68 16.27
N TYR A 74 7.75 -26.64 15.45
CA TYR A 74 8.82 -25.67 15.27
C TYR A 74 9.25 -25.01 16.58
N ARG A 75 8.29 -24.45 17.33
CA ARG A 75 8.55 -23.78 18.62
C ARG A 75 9.21 -24.74 19.61
N TYR A 76 8.73 -25.97 19.66
CA TYR A 76 9.29 -27.01 20.52
C TYR A 76 10.74 -27.38 20.13
N SER A 77 10.98 -27.66 18.85
CA SER A 77 12.32 -28.01 18.34
C SER A 77 13.31 -26.87 18.54
N ARG A 78 12.90 -25.62 18.31
CA ARG A 78 13.72 -24.43 18.60
C ARG A 78 14.06 -24.31 20.08
N GLN A 79 13.08 -24.52 20.97
CA GLN A 79 13.33 -24.47 22.42
C GLN A 79 14.27 -25.59 22.87
N ALA A 80 14.17 -26.77 22.27
CA ALA A 80 15.09 -27.88 22.53
C ALA A 80 16.50 -27.56 22.03
N LEU A 81 16.65 -27.00 20.82
CA LEU A 81 17.93 -26.53 20.28
C LEU A 81 18.59 -25.50 21.20
N LEU A 82 17.82 -24.54 21.71
CA LEU A 82 18.32 -23.54 22.64
C LEU A 82 18.86 -24.16 23.94
N LYS A 83 18.19 -25.20 24.46
CA LYS A 83 18.64 -25.93 25.66
C LYS A 83 19.89 -26.79 25.42
N LEU A 84 20.11 -27.25 24.18
CA LEU A 84 21.22 -28.15 23.82
C LEU A 84 22.46 -27.40 23.34
N LYS A 85 22.31 -26.51 22.35
CA LYS A 85 23.41 -25.74 21.72
C LYS A 85 23.68 -24.41 22.42
N GLY A 86 22.72 -23.87 23.16
CA GLY A 86 22.78 -22.49 23.66
C GLY A 86 22.56 -21.45 22.55
N HIS A 87 22.84 -20.18 22.87
CA HIS A 87 22.77 -19.09 21.90
C HIS A 87 23.90 -19.19 20.86
N GLY A 88 23.60 -18.92 19.59
CA GLY A 88 24.62 -18.94 18.53
C GLY A 88 24.07 -18.63 17.13
N GLU A 89 24.91 -18.86 16.11
CA GLU A 89 24.63 -18.54 14.71
C GLU A 89 23.39 -19.24 14.14
N TRP A 90 23.02 -20.41 14.68
CA TRP A 90 21.84 -21.15 14.26
C TRP A 90 20.52 -20.38 14.50
N GLU A 91 20.50 -19.39 15.39
CA GLU A 91 19.33 -18.53 15.61
C GLU A 91 19.04 -17.61 14.42
N LYS A 92 20.05 -17.29 13.59
CA LYS A 92 19.84 -16.52 12.36
C LYS A 92 18.98 -17.29 11.36
N GLN A 93 19.19 -18.60 11.29
CA GLN A 93 18.42 -19.53 10.45
C GLN A 93 17.06 -19.87 11.08
N TYR A 94 17.02 -20.08 12.40
CA TYR A 94 15.81 -20.45 13.14
C TYR A 94 15.42 -19.37 14.17
N ARG A 95 14.74 -18.33 13.67
CA ARG A 95 14.28 -17.20 14.49
C ARG A 95 13.06 -17.55 15.36
N VAL A 96 12.77 -16.70 16.34
CA VAL A 96 11.55 -16.86 17.15
C VAL A 96 10.33 -16.70 16.24
N LEU A 97 9.43 -17.69 16.25
CA LEU A 97 8.19 -17.64 15.47
C LEU A 97 7.07 -17.01 16.30
N THR A 98 6.77 -15.74 16.02
CA THR A 98 5.62 -15.03 16.59
C THR A 98 4.31 -15.44 15.90
N GLU A 99 3.16 -15.01 16.42
CA GLU A 99 1.88 -15.20 15.71
C GLU A 99 1.85 -14.42 14.40
N ASP A 100 2.42 -13.21 14.42
CA ASP A 100 2.54 -12.32 13.28
C ASP A 100 3.38 -12.90 12.15
N ASP A 101 4.32 -13.78 12.45
CA ASP A 101 5.13 -14.40 11.42
C ASP A 101 4.38 -15.48 10.63
N VAL A 102 3.26 -16.01 11.15
CA VAL A 102 2.48 -17.11 10.54
C VAL A 102 1.51 -16.55 9.48
N ARG A 103 2.08 -15.89 8.48
CA ARG A 103 1.34 -15.26 7.36
C ARG A 103 1.71 -15.90 6.04
N ALA A 104 0.72 -16.16 5.20
CA ALA A 104 0.94 -16.61 3.83
C ALA A 104 1.55 -15.49 2.97
N LEU A 105 2.33 -15.87 1.95
CA LEU A 105 2.95 -14.94 0.99
C LEU A 105 1.95 -13.96 0.34
N ASN A 106 0.69 -14.36 0.25
CA ASN A 106 -0.39 -13.67 -0.48
C ASN A 106 -1.63 -13.37 0.40
N GLU A 107 -1.55 -13.46 1.74
CA GLU A 107 -2.74 -13.63 2.59
C GLU A 107 -3.74 -12.44 2.58
N ARG A 108 -3.31 -11.21 2.29
CA ARG A 108 -4.23 -10.05 2.12
C ARG A 108 -4.58 -9.75 0.65
N ALA A 109 -4.53 -10.74 -0.23
CA ALA A 109 -5.11 -10.67 -1.58
C ALA A 109 -6.45 -11.42 -1.68
N LEU A 110 -6.91 -11.99 -0.56
CA LEU A 110 -8.25 -12.57 -0.39
C LEU A 110 -9.27 -11.55 0.16
N THR A 111 -8.80 -10.36 0.52
CA THR A 111 -9.54 -9.39 1.33
C THR A 111 -10.58 -8.58 0.58
N ASP A 112 -10.56 -8.46 -0.74
CA ASP A 112 -11.55 -7.62 -1.44
C ASP A 112 -12.88 -8.37 -1.64
N GLU A 113 -12.80 -9.65 -2.03
CA GLU A 113 -13.97 -10.52 -2.16
C GLU A 113 -14.48 -11.00 -0.79
N GLU A 114 -13.59 -11.29 0.17
CA GLU A 114 -13.99 -11.58 1.56
C GLU A 114 -14.50 -10.33 2.29
N LYS A 115 -14.05 -9.11 1.94
CA LYS A 115 -14.68 -7.84 2.39
C LYS A 115 -16.10 -7.75 1.88
N ALA A 116 -16.30 -7.91 0.57
CA ALA A 116 -17.61 -7.80 -0.05
C ALA A 116 -18.56 -8.88 0.48
N GLU A 117 -18.08 -10.10 0.70
CA GLU A 117 -18.87 -11.19 1.29
C GLU A 117 -19.22 -10.90 2.77
N ARG A 118 -18.27 -10.41 3.59
CA ARG A 118 -18.55 -10.03 4.99
C ARG A 118 -19.44 -8.80 5.12
N GLU A 119 -19.32 -7.84 4.21
CA GLU A 119 -20.17 -6.64 4.15
C GLU A 119 -21.60 -7.04 3.78
N ARG A 120 -21.77 -7.91 2.77
CA ARG A 120 -23.06 -8.53 2.44
C ARG A 120 -23.65 -9.35 3.60
N LEU A 121 -22.83 -10.11 4.33
CA LEU A 121 -23.29 -10.89 5.49
C LEU A 121 -23.67 -9.99 6.68
N ARG A 122 -22.98 -8.85 6.87
CA ARG A 122 -23.37 -7.82 7.83
C ARG A 122 -24.67 -7.12 7.45
N GLU A 123 -24.85 -6.78 6.18
CA GLU A 123 -26.10 -6.23 5.64
C GLU A 123 -27.27 -7.23 5.76
N ALA A 124 -26.97 -8.54 5.65
CA ALA A 124 -27.92 -9.62 5.86
C ALA A 124 -28.18 -9.97 7.34
N GLY A 125 -27.49 -9.32 8.29
CA GLY A 125 -27.70 -9.48 9.73
C GLY A 125 -27.21 -10.80 10.35
N GLU A 126 -26.34 -11.56 9.67
CA GLU A 126 -25.89 -12.88 10.13
C GLU A 126 -24.60 -12.77 10.96
N VAL A 127 -24.74 -12.82 12.30
CA VAL A 127 -23.60 -12.88 13.23
C VAL A 127 -23.17 -14.34 13.41
N THR A 128 -21.95 -14.68 13.00
CA THR A 128 -21.34 -15.97 13.36
C THR A 128 -20.52 -15.79 14.65
N GLU A 129 -20.85 -16.57 15.68
CA GLU A 129 -20.19 -16.56 17.00
C GLU A 129 -18.73 -17.07 17.01
N GLU A 130 -18.25 -17.68 15.92
CA GLU A 130 -16.92 -18.29 15.88
C GLU A 130 -16.01 -17.62 14.85
N GLY A 131 -15.29 -16.59 15.28
CA GLY A 131 -14.21 -15.99 14.48
C GLY A 131 -13.77 -14.65 15.03
N GLY A 132 -12.81 -14.69 15.96
CA GLY A 132 -12.24 -13.52 16.61
C GLY A 132 -12.02 -12.34 15.68
N ILE A 133 -12.37 -11.17 16.20
CA ILE A 133 -12.26 -9.85 15.58
C ILE A 133 -10.82 -9.67 15.05
N ALA A 134 -10.62 -9.83 13.74
CA ALA A 134 -9.44 -9.29 13.09
C ALA A 134 -9.62 -7.77 13.06
N HIS A 135 -8.71 -7.06 13.73
CA HIS A 135 -8.67 -5.61 13.84
C HIS A 135 -8.97 -4.92 12.51
N MET A 136 -9.94 -3.99 12.56
CA MET A 136 -10.38 -3.12 11.47
C MET A 136 -9.26 -2.25 10.88
N GLU A 137 -8.19 -2.05 11.63
CA GLU A 137 -7.08 -1.14 11.32
C GLU A 137 -6.14 -1.67 10.21
N ASP A 138 -6.12 -2.98 10.00
CA ASP A 138 -5.24 -3.64 9.03
C ASP A 138 -5.78 -3.68 7.58
N LEU A 139 -7.01 -3.19 7.39
CA LEU A 139 -7.83 -3.34 6.17
C LEU A 139 -7.77 -2.16 5.19
N VAL A 140 -7.03 -1.09 5.52
CA VAL A 140 -6.92 0.14 4.71
C VAL A 140 -5.50 0.34 4.13
N SER A 141 -4.51 -0.45 4.57
CA SER A 141 -3.15 -0.30 4.04
C SER A 141 -3.00 -1.00 2.69
N GLY A 142 -2.77 -0.21 1.63
CA GLY A 142 -2.38 -0.69 0.31
C GLY A 142 -1.17 -1.63 0.37
N GLU A 143 -0.94 -2.40 -0.71
CA GLU A 143 0.18 -3.35 -0.81
C GLU A 143 1.57 -2.72 -0.62
N THR A 144 1.66 -1.39 -0.71
CA THR A 144 2.88 -0.57 -0.71
C THR A 144 3.76 -0.73 0.53
N HIS A 145 3.19 -0.98 1.71
CA HIS A 145 3.95 -1.11 2.97
C HIS A 145 4.13 -2.57 3.44
N ARG A 146 3.82 -3.56 2.60
CA ARG A 146 3.82 -4.96 3.04
C ARG A 146 5.23 -5.56 3.03
N THR A 147 5.74 -5.91 4.21
CA THR A 147 6.96 -6.72 4.38
C THR A 147 6.59 -8.19 4.53
N LEU A 148 7.26 -9.08 3.80
CA LEU A 148 7.06 -10.52 3.94
C LEU A 148 7.56 -11.00 5.31
N SER A 149 6.86 -11.98 5.90
CA SER A 149 7.34 -12.64 7.13
C SER A 149 8.70 -13.29 6.88
N TRP A 150 9.56 -13.28 7.91
CA TRP A 150 10.92 -13.82 7.81
C TRP A 150 10.95 -15.30 7.42
N ILE A 151 9.86 -16.04 7.69
CA ILE A 151 9.74 -17.44 7.29
C ILE A 151 9.88 -17.61 5.77
N TRP A 152 9.65 -16.58 4.97
CA TRP A 152 9.77 -16.63 3.50
C TRP A 152 11.16 -16.26 2.98
N TYR A 153 12.02 -15.65 3.81
CA TYR A 153 13.41 -15.39 3.47
C TYR A 153 14.25 -16.62 3.85
N THR A 154 14.41 -17.56 2.93
CA THR A 154 15.25 -18.75 3.14
C THR A 154 16.73 -18.39 3.04
N PHE A 155 17.50 -18.67 4.11
CA PHE A 155 18.97 -18.54 4.15
C PHE A 155 19.71 -19.85 3.83
N SER A 156 19.01 -20.90 3.39
CA SER A 156 19.61 -22.22 3.15
C SER A 156 19.59 -22.59 1.68
N ASP A 157 20.79 -22.70 1.12
CA ASP A 157 21.15 -22.87 -0.29
C ASP A 157 20.99 -24.31 -0.82
N LYS A 158 20.14 -25.12 -0.16
CA LYS A 158 20.00 -26.55 -0.46
C LYS A 158 18.54 -26.90 -0.70
N GLU A 159 18.22 -27.16 -1.97
CA GLU A 159 16.91 -27.57 -2.47
C GLU A 159 15.75 -26.64 -2.09
N THR A 160 15.87 -25.37 -2.45
CA THR A 160 14.78 -24.41 -2.30
C THR A 160 13.62 -24.78 -3.22
N ASP A 161 12.45 -25.07 -2.62
CA ASP A 161 11.19 -25.40 -3.27
C ASP A 161 10.90 -24.52 -4.52
N ASP A 162 10.83 -25.13 -5.71
CA ASP A 162 10.54 -24.43 -6.98
C ASP A 162 9.27 -23.57 -6.90
N LYS A 163 8.28 -24.02 -6.11
CA LYS A 163 7.03 -23.27 -5.91
C LYS A 163 7.25 -22.02 -5.05
N LEU A 164 8.23 -22.02 -4.15
CA LEU A 164 8.63 -20.82 -3.41
C LEU A 164 9.31 -19.82 -4.36
N HIS A 165 10.22 -20.29 -5.20
CA HIS A 165 10.87 -19.44 -6.21
C HIS A 165 9.88 -18.83 -7.19
N GLU A 166 8.93 -19.61 -7.70
CA GLU A 166 7.87 -19.11 -8.57
C GLU A 166 7.04 -18.02 -7.87
N ALA A 167 6.63 -18.27 -6.63
CA ALA A 167 5.84 -17.31 -5.87
C ALA A 167 6.62 -16.02 -5.56
N LEU A 168 7.92 -16.13 -5.24
CA LEU A 168 8.80 -14.98 -5.05
C LEU A 168 9.02 -14.20 -6.36
N ARG A 169 9.16 -14.89 -7.51
CA ARG A 169 9.26 -14.23 -8.82
C ARG A 169 7.99 -13.45 -9.15
N VAL A 170 6.82 -14.00 -8.84
CA VAL A 170 5.54 -13.28 -9.02
C VAL A 170 5.50 -12.02 -8.17
N GLU A 171 5.84 -12.10 -6.88
CA GLU A 171 5.87 -10.93 -6.01
C GLU A 171 6.92 -9.91 -6.44
N TRP A 172 8.09 -10.35 -6.90
CA TRP A 172 9.09 -9.48 -7.49
C TRP A 172 8.58 -8.79 -8.75
N CYS A 173 7.94 -9.51 -9.67
CA CYS A 173 7.36 -8.94 -10.89
C CYS A 173 6.28 -7.88 -10.57
N LYS A 174 5.45 -8.11 -9.54
CA LYS A 174 4.47 -7.12 -9.06
C LYS A 174 5.15 -5.90 -8.44
N ALA A 175 6.16 -6.10 -7.60
CA ALA A 175 6.90 -5.01 -6.98
C ALA A 175 7.65 -4.18 -8.02
N TYR A 176 8.24 -4.85 -9.01
CA TYR A 176 8.92 -4.24 -10.14
C TYR A 176 7.94 -3.45 -11.02
N SER A 177 6.78 -4.02 -11.37
CA SER A 177 5.78 -3.30 -12.17
C SER A 177 5.22 -2.08 -11.43
N ARG A 178 4.97 -2.20 -10.11
CA ARG A 178 4.60 -1.07 -9.25
C ARG A 178 5.68 0.01 -9.22
N SER A 179 6.95 -0.37 -9.07
CA SER A 179 8.07 0.57 -9.08
C SER A 179 8.17 1.32 -10.42
N ARG A 180 7.99 0.63 -11.55
CA ARG A 180 7.99 1.27 -12.88
C ARG A 180 6.81 2.21 -13.06
N ARG A 181 5.60 1.79 -12.67
CA ARG A 181 4.42 2.66 -12.72
C ARG A 181 4.62 3.89 -11.84
N TRP A 182 5.12 3.73 -10.62
CA TRP A 182 5.43 4.86 -9.74
C TRP A 182 6.42 5.84 -10.39
N ARG A 183 7.43 5.32 -11.10
CA ARG A 183 8.35 6.16 -11.87
C ARG A 183 7.64 6.94 -12.98
N GLU A 184 6.71 6.32 -13.69
CA GLU A 184 5.90 6.98 -14.72
C GLU A 184 4.99 8.05 -14.11
N GLU A 185 4.30 7.75 -13.00
CA GLU A 185 3.46 8.70 -12.27
C GLU A 185 4.25 9.93 -11.81
N LEU A 186 5.49 9.75 -11.31
CA LEU A 186 6.33 10.89 -10.93
C LEU A 186 6.64 11.81 -12.13
N ILE A 187 6.90 11.24 -13.30
CA ILE A 187 7.15 12.00 -14.53
C ILE A 187 5.88 12.74 -14.97
N LEU A 188 4.72 12.07 -14.91
CA LEU A 188 3.43 12.66 -15.27
C LEU A 188 3.07 13.80 -14.34
N VAL A 189 3.13 13.59 -13.03
CA VAL A 189 2.82 14.61 -12.02
C VAL A 189 3.76 15.81 -12.12
N GLU A 190 5.05 15.60 -12.42
CA GLU A 190 5.97 16.70 -12.68
C GLU A 190 5.54 17.52 -13.90
N GLU A 191 5.18 16.85 -14.99
CA GLU A 191 4.74 17.50 -16.23
C GLU A 191 3.38 18.20 -16.07
N GLU A 192 2.42 17.59 -15.37
CA GLU A 192 1.14 18.21 -15.01
C GLU A 192 1.37 19.47 -14.19
N MET A 193 2.25 19.42 -13.19
CA MET A 193 2.52 20.57 -12.35
C MET A 193 3.21 21.70 -13.10
N ARG A 194 4.12 21.36 -14.02
CA ARG A 194 4.69 22.34 -14.95
C ARG A 194 3.59 23.00 -15.78
N ARG A 195 2.67 22.22 -16.36
CA ARG A 195 1.57 22.74 -17.19
C ARG A 195 0.60 23.63 -16.41
N THR A 196 0.25 23.25 -15.18
CA THR A 196 -0.63 24.07 -14.33
C THR A 196 -0.04 25.45 -14.06
N ILE A 197 1.27 25.52 -13.77
CA ILE A 197 1.98 26.78 -13.55
C ILE A 197 2.06 27.62 -14.83
N GLU A 198 2.37 27.00 -15.97
CA GLU A 198 2.39 27.69 -17.27
C GLU A 198 1.00 28.21 -17.67
N TYR A 199 -0.04 27.42 -17.41
CA TYR A 199 -1.41 27.82 -17.65
C TYR A 199 -1.80 29.03 -16.80
N GLY A 200 -1.47 29.03 -15.50
CA GLY A 200 -1.78 30.17 -14.63
C GLY A 200 -1.00 31.44 -15.04
N ALA A 201 0.25 31.32 -15.49
CA ALA A 201 1.00 32.45 -16.06
C ALA A 201 0.35 32.99 -17.34
N TRP A 202 -0.14 32.11 -18.21
CA TRP A 202 -0.92 32.52 -19.39
C TRP A 202 -2.26 33.16 -19.00
N ALA A 203 -2.96 32.62 -18.01
CA ALA A 203 -4.24 33.12 -17.52
C ALA A 203 -4.08 34.52 -16.91
N GLU A 204 -3.03 34.76 -16.12
CA GLU A 204 -2.63 36.07 -15.63
C GLU A 204 -2.50 37.09 -16.79
N GLN A 205 -1.70 36.75 -17.81
CA GLN A 205 -1.50 37.64 -18.96
C GLN A 205 -2.81 37.90 -19.72
N ARG A 206 -3.66 36.88 -19.85
CA ARG A 206 -4.99 37.02 -20.46
C ARG A 206 -5.86 37.99 -19.68
N TRP A 207 -5.85 37.94 -18.35
CA TRP A 207 -6.59 38.87 -17.49
C TRP A 207 -6.04 40.30 -17.57
N ILE A 208 -4.72 40.48 -17.59
CA ILE A 208 -4.08 41.78 -17.81
C ILE A 208 -4.49 42.37 -19.17
N ARG A 209 -4.49 41.55 -20.22
CA ARG A 209 -4.93 41.98 -21.56
C ARG A 209 -6.41 42.40 -21.56
N LYS A 210 -7.29 41.60 -20.94
CA LYS A 210 -8.71 41.96 -20.79
C LYS A 210 -8.92 43.28 -20.04
N ALA A 211 -8.10 43.57 -19.03
CA ALA A 211 -8.14 44.85 -18.31
C ALA A 211 -7.85 46.03 -19.26
N SER A 212 -6.89 45.87 -20.18
CA SER A 212 -6.57 46.90 -21.18
C SER A 212 -7.59 47.00 -22.33
N GLU A 213 -8.18 45.88 -22.78
CA GLU A 213 -9.09 45.85 -23.94
C GLU A 213 -10.52 46.32 -23.59
N ARG A 214 -11.04 45.97 -22.41
CA ARG A 214 -12.39 46.37 -21.97
C ARG A 214 -12.50 47.85 -21.61
N THR A 215 -11.37 48.52 -21.42
CA THR A 215 -11.24 49.98 -21.34
C THR A 215 -11.63 50.64 -22.69
N VAL A 216 -11.56 49.90 -23.81
CA VAL A 216 -11.66 50.50 -25.15
C VAL A 216 -13.00 50.29 -25.85
N MET A 217 -13.78 49.23 -25.58
CA MET A 217 -15.05 49.00 -26.30
C MET A 217 -16.11 48.23 -25.51
N LEU A 218 -17.25 48.87 -25.20
CA LEU A 218 -18.56 48.24 -25.30
C LEU A 218 -19.01 48.48 -26.75
N GLY A 219 -19.35 47.42 -27.49
CA GLY A 219 -19.57 47.44 -28.97
C GLY A 219 -20.71 48.32 -29.50
N SER A 220 -21.34 49.14 -28.67
CA SER A 220 -22.16 50.28 -29.05
C SER A 220 -21.39 51.53 -28.68
N GLY A 221 -21.05 52.44 -29.60
CA GLY A 221 -20.21 53.64 -29.40
C GLY A 221 -20.66 54.67 -28.36
N VAL A 222 -21.15 54.22 -27.21
CA VAL A 222 -21.51 54.94 -26.00
C VAL A 222 -20.35 54.75 -25.02
N PRO A 223 -19.74 55.84 -24.50
CA PRO A 223 -18.70 55.74 -23.49
C PRO A 223 -19.20 54.98 -22.27
N ILE A 224 -18.41 54.03 -21.77
CA ILE A 224 -18.69 53.33 -20.52
C ILE A 224 -18.68 54.36 -19.40
N ASN A 225 -19.59 54.22 -18.43
CA ASN A 225 -19.54 55.04 -17.21
C ASN A 225 -18.15 54.85 -16.55
N PRO A 226 -17.40 55.93 -16.25
CA PRO A 226 -16.06 55.83 -15.69
C PRO A 226 -15.94 54.90 -14.47
N VAL A 227 -16.99 54.84 -13.64
CA VAL A 227 -17.05 53.96 -12.46
C VAL A 227 -17.13 52.48 -12.84
N VAL A 228 -17.87 52.15 -13.91
CA VAL A 228 -18.01 50.77 -14.40
C VAL A 228 -16.72 50.32 -15.10
N GLU A 229 -16.09 51.22 -15.84
CA GLU A 229 -14.78 50.99 -16.47
C GLU A 229 -13.70 50.70 -15.41
N GLU A 230 -13.65 51.52 -14.37
CA GLU A 230 -12.76 51.32 -13.22
C GLU A 230 -13.01 49.97 -12.53
N GLY A 231 -14.27 49.62 -12.27
CA GLY A 231 -14.63 48.35 -11.63
C GLY A 231 -14.27 47.11 -12.46
N VAL A 232 -14.53 47.13 -13.77
CA VAL A 232 -14.17 46.01 -14.67
C VAL A 232 -12.66 45.84 -14.77
N ARG A 233 -11.92 46.95 -14.81
CA ARG A 233 -10.45 46.94 -14.80
C ARG A 233 -9.91 46.41 -13.48
N ALA A 234 -10.44 46.88 -12.35
CA ALA A 234 -10.03 46.45 -11.02
C ALA A 234 -10.27 44.93 -10.85
N TYR A 235 -11.43 44.43 -11.24
CA TYR A 235 -11.73 42.98 -11.20
C TYR A 235 -10.77 42.16 -12.06
N ALA A 236 -10.51 42.58 -13.30
CA ALA A 236 -9.58 41.86 -14.17
C ALA A 236 -8.15 41.83 -13.59
N LEU A 237 -7.70 42.92 -12.96
CA LEU A 237 -6.41 42.96 -12.28
C LEU A 237 -6.38 42.09 -11.01
N GLU A 238 -7.48 42.05 -10.25
CA GLU A 238 -7.60 41.15 -9.09
C GLU A 238 -7.51 39.68 -9.52
N GLN A 239 -8.18 39.30 -10.63
CA GLN A 239 -8.09 37.94 -11.17
C GLN A 239 -6.67 37.60 -11.64
N ALA A 240 -5.96 38.54 -12.28
CA ALA A 240 -4.56 38.35 -12.65
C ALA A 240 -3.67 38.12 -11.42
N ASP A 241 -3.87 38.90 -10.35
CA ASP A 241 -3.15 38.74 -9.09
C ASP A 241 -3.48 37.42 -8.38
N ARG A 242 -4.73 36.96 -8.43
CA ARG A 242 -5.15 35.65 -7.92
C ARG A 242 -4.42 34.50 -8.63
N GLU A 243 -4.37 34.53 -9.96
CA GLU A 243 -3.64 33.52 -10.75
C GLU A 243 -2.14 33.51 -10.44
N ARG A 244 -1.53 34.70 -10.33
CA ARG A 244 -0.11 34.85 -9.97
C ARG A 244 0.18 34.24 -8.61
N ARG A 245 -0.60 34.60 -7.58
CA ARG A 245 -0.42 34.09 -6.21
C ARG A 245 -0.59 32.57 -6.14
N THR A 246 -1.54 32.00 -6.88
CA THR A 246 -1.72 30.54 -6.97
C THR A 246 -0.48 29.88 -7.57
N CYS A 247 0.06 30.42 -8.67
CA CYS A 247 1.28 29.89 -9.29
C CYS A 247 2.50 29.99 -8.37
N GLU A 248 2.70 31.11 -7.68
CA GLU A 248 3.79 31.31 -6.72
C GLU A 248 3.70 30.31 -5.56
N ARG A 249 2.49 30.09 -5.03
CA ARG A 249 2.22 29.10 -3.99
C ARG A 249 2.58 27.69 -4.46
N LEU A 250 2.06 27.28 -5.63
CA LEU A 250 2.36 25.97 -6.20
C LEU A 250 3.87 25.76 -6.42
N ARG A 251 4.59 26.78 -6.92
CA ARG A 251 6.05 26.70 -7.07
C ARG A 251 6.76 26.49 -5.75
N ARG A 252 6.37 27.23 -4.70
CA ARG A 252 6.96 27.13 -3.37
C ARG A 252 6.71 25.75 -2.76
N ASP A 253 5.46 25.32 -2.76
CA ASP A 253 5.01 24.10 -2.07
C ASP A 253 5.50 22.85 -2.80
N TRP A 254 5.56 22.88 -4.14
CA TRP A 254 6.02 21.76 -4.96
C TRP A 254 7.54 21.69 -5.12
N GLY A 255 8.27 22.78 -4.81
CA GLY A 255 9.72 22.84 -4.94
C GLY A 255 10.47 21.71 -4.22
N PRO A 256 10.24 21.47 -2.91
CA PRO A 256 10.85 20.37 -2.17
C PRO A 256 10.48 18.99 -2.73
N ILE A 257 9.22 18.81 -3.15
CA ILE A 257 8.72 17.55 -3.72
C ILE A 257 9.43 17.24 -5.04
N ARG A 258 9.58 18.23 -5.92
CA ARG A 258 10.31 18.08 -7.19
C ARG A 258 11.77 17.74 -6.98
N ALA A 259 12.43 18.38 -6.01
CA ALA A 259 13.83 18.09 -5.70
C ALA A 259 14.01 16.60 -5.30
N ARG A 260 13.14 16.08 -4.43
CA ARG A 260 13.18 14.66 -4.03
C ARG A 260 12.80 13.71 -5.16
N ALA A 261 11.79 14.05 -5.96
CA ALA A 261 11.40 13.27 -7.13
C ALA A 261 12.55 13.16 -8.14
N ALA A 262 13.29 14.24 -8.38
CA ALA A 262 14.46 14.25 -9.26
C ALA A 262 15.57 13.32 -8.75
N GLN A 263 15.87 13.31 -7.44
CA GLN A 263 16.83 12.36 -6.84
C GLN A 263 16.41 10.91 -7.07
N TYR A 264 15.13 10.59 -6.83
CA TYR A 264 14.59 9.26 -7.07
C TYR A 264 14.68 8.85 -8.56
N LEU A 265 14.33 9.77 -9.48
CA LEU A 265 14.40 9.51 -10.93
C LEU A 265 15.83 9.34 -11.43
N ALA A 266 16.82 9.98 -10.78
CA ALA A 266 18.26 9.80 -11.02
C ALA A 266 18.81 8.48 -10.48
N GLY A 267 18.02 7.75 -9.67
CA GLY A 267 18.41 6.46 -9.08
C GLY A 267 19.19 6.60 -7.77
N GLU A 268 19.13 7.76 -7.12
CA GLU A 268 19.72 7.96 -5.80
C GLU A 268 18.90 7.23 -4.72
N ASP A 269 19.60 6.69 -3.72
CA ASP A 269 18.94 6.08 -2.57
C ASP A 269 18.38 7.15 -1.64
N ILE A 270 17.06 7.30 -1.65
CA ILE A 270 16.32 8.23 -0.79
C ILE A 270 15.81 7.55 0.50
N SER A 271 16.16 6.28 0.74
CA SER A 271 15.73 5.56 1.94
C SER A 271 16.40 6.14 3.19
N GLY A 272 15.59 6.71 4.09
CA GLY A 272 16.07 7.40 5.29
C GLY A 272 15.92 8.93 5.26
N GLN A 273 15.55 9.52 4.12
CA GLN A 273 15.08 10.90 4.09
C GLN A 273 13.68 10.96 4.73
N GLY A 274 13.53 11.76 5.79
CA GLY A 274 12.27 11.93 6.53
C GLY A 274 11.10 12.40 5.67
N GLU A 275 9.92 12.55 6.26
CA GLU A 275 8.72 13.01 5.56
C GLU A 275 8.88 14.47 5.11
N ILE A 276 8.50 14.79 3.86
CA ILE A 276 8.43 16.18 3.43
C ILE A 276 7.14 16.75 3.99
N VAL A 277 7.25 17.57 5.04
CA VAL A 277 6.12 18.33 5.55
C VAL A 277 5.99 19.60 4.70
N VAL A 278 4.97 19.61 3.84
CA VAL A 278 4.53 20.84 3.18
C VAL A 278 3.40 21.41 4.03
N GLU A 279 3.60 22.60 4.60
CA GLU A 279 2.51 23.35 5.24
C GLU A 279 1.52 23.79 4.16
N VAL A 280 0.48 22.98 3.95
CA VAL A 280 -0.65 23.36 3.13
C VAL A 280 -1.46 24.39 3.93
N ASP A 281 -1.34 25.65 3.55
CA ASP A 281 -2.14 26.74 4.11
C ASP A 281 -3.63 26.39 4.06
N ARG A 282 -4.35 26.48 5.18
CA ARG A 282 -5.76 26.07 5.34
C ARG A 282 -6.69 26.74 4.34
N ASP A 283 -6.36 27.95 3.90
CA ASP A 283 -7.13 28.65 2.87
C ASP A 283 -7.08 27.90 1.52
N SER A 284 -5.98 27.20 1.22
CA SER A 284 -5.77 26.44 -0.03
C SER A 284 -6.77 25.29 -0.23
N LEU A 285 -7.24 24.66 0.85
CA LEU A 285 -8.29 23.63 0.81
C LEU A 285 -9.65 24.24 0.48
N ARG A 286 -9.96 25.41 1.04
CA ARG A 286 -11.21 26.14 0.76
C ARG A 286 -11.26 26.65 -0.69
N TRP A 287 -10.13 27.06 -1.26
CA TRP A 287 -10.06 27.47 -2.66
C TRP A 287 -10.26 26.31 -3.65
N ALA A 288 -9.74 25.12 -3.35
CA ALA A 288 -9.98 23.93 -4.18
C ALA A 288 -11.45 23.47 -4.15
N GLU A 289 -12.09 23.55 -2.98
CA GLU A 289 -13.54 23.30 -2.84
C GLU A 289 -14.38 24.36 -3.57
N ALA A 290 -13.99 25.64 -3.50
CA ALA A 290 -14.67 26.73 -4.20
C ALA A 290 -14.54 26.63 -5.73
N LEU A 291 -13.35 26.27 -6.25
CA LEU A 291 -13.14 26.04 -7.69
C LEU A 291 -13.90 24.82 -8.21
N ALA A 292 -14.09 23.79 -7.40
CA ALA A 292 -14.92 22.64 -7.76
C ALA A 292 -16.41 23.03 -7.85
N TYR A 293 -16.88 23.87 -6.93
CA TYR A 293 -18.25 24.41 -6.92
C TYR A 293 -18.52 25.34 -8.12
N GLU A 294 -17.60 26.27 -8.43
CA GLU A 294 -17.72 27.16 -9.59
C GLU A 294 -17.68 26.39 -10.93
N ARG A 295 -16.95 25.26 -11.00
CA ARG A 295 -16.95 24.39 -12.18
C ARG A 295 -18.30 23.69 -12.39
N GLU A 296 -18.92 23.22 -11.30
CA GLU A 296 -20.24 22.58 -11.31
C GLU A 296 -21.36 23.56 -11.69
N GLU A 297 -21.24 24.82 -11.28
CA GLU A 297 -22.19 25.88 -11.63
C GLU A 297 -22.10 26.25 -13.12
N VAL A 298 -20.88 26.38 -13.66
CA VAL A 298 -20.63 26.65 -15.09
C VAL A 298 -21.05 25.47 -15.98
N GLU A 299 -20.91 24.23 -15.51
CA GLU A 299 -21.40 23.05 -16.23
C GLU A 299 -22.94 22.97 -16.21
N ASN A 300 -23.61 23.28 -15.09
CA ASN A 300 -25.06 23.28 -15.01
C ASN A 300 -25.72 24.41 -15.84
N ASP A 301 -25.11 25.59 -15.91
CA ASP A 301 -25.59 26.70 -16.76
C ASP A 301 -25.38 26.44 -18.26
N MET A 302 -24.53 25.48 -18.65
CA MET A 302 -24.31 25.11 -20.05
C MET A 302 -25.33 24.06 -20.56
N TYR A 303 -26.11 23.45 -19.66
CA TYR A 303 -27.13 22.43 -19.97
C TYR A 303 -28.58 22.89 -19.71
N GLN A 304 -28.81 24.17 -19.43
CA GLN A 304 -30.13 24.82 -19.47
C GLN A 304 -30.26 25.74 -20.68
#